data_AF-A0A1M5KJ00-F1
#
_entry.id   AF-A0A1M5KJ00-F1
#
_cell.length_a   1.000
_cell.length_b   1.000
_cell.length_c   1.000
_cell.angle_alpha   90.00
_cell.angle_beta   90.00
_cell.angle_gamma   90.00
#
_symmetry.space_group_name_H-M   'P 1'
#
loop_
_entity.id
_entity.type
_entity.pdbx_description
1 polymer ?
#
loop_
_entity_poly.entity_id
_entity_poly.type
_entity_poly.pdbx_seq_one_letter_code
_entity_poly.pdbx_strand_id
1 'polypeptide(L)'
;MGTTVGLILISYDVSDKNKEVKDALIALGYKESWKNAGNEKIYHLPNTTLWHQSKSSKQGLVDMQSVCTNLKVKLEKAISVKATEFVWFN
;
A
#
# COMPACT_ATOMS: atom_id res chain seq x y z
N MET A 1 2.77 -18.70 3.40
CA MET A 1 2.60 -17.38 2.74
C MET A 1 1.20 -16.86 3.04
N GLY A 2 1.04 -15.59 3.42
CA GLY A 2 -0.23 -15.04 3.92
C GLY A 2 -1.32 -14.93 2.84
N THR A 3 -2.30 -15.82 2.89
CA THR A 3 -3.49 -15.83 2.00
C THR A 3 -4.73 -15.28 2.69
N THR A 4 -4.69 -15.05 4.00
CA THR A 4 -5.81 -14.51 4.78
C THR A 4 -6.08 -13.06 4.39
N VAL A 5 -7.34 -12.76 4.09
CA VAL A 5 -7.81 -11.40 3.83
C VAL A 5 -7.83 -10.60 5.14
N GLY A 6 -7.45 -9.33 5.05
CA GLY A 6 -7.57 -8.40 6.17
C GLY A 6 -6.98 -7.04 5.83
N LEU A 7 -6.71 -6.27 6.88
CA LEU A 7 -5.98 -5.03 6.75
C LEU A 7 -4.52 -5.37 6.38
N ILE A 8 -4.08 -4.89 5.23
CA ILE A 8 -2.71 -5.04 4.75
C ILE A 8 -2.05 -3.67 4.57
N LEU A 9 -0.74 -3.67 4.73
CA LEU A 9 0.12 -2.55 4.40
C LEU A 9 1.13 -3.00 3.34
N ILE A 10 1.25 -2.19 2.29
CA ILE A 10 2.26 -2.37 1.24
C ILE A 10 3.28 -1.24 1.35
N SER A 11 4.55 -1.59 1.18
CA SER A 11 5.62 -0.60 1.01
C SER A 11 6.51 -1.04 -0.14
N TYR A 12 6.92 -0.10 -0.99
CA TYR A 12 7.61 -0.42 -2.23
C TYR A 12 8.69 0.59 -2.58
N ASP A 13 9.65 0.17 -3.38
CA ASP A 13 10.59 1.03 -4.09
C ASP A 13 10.45 0.76 -5.59
N VAL A 14 10.36 1.83 -6.37
CA VAL A 14 10.28 1.79 -7.84
C VAL A 14 11.35 2.67 -8.47
N SER A 15 11.79 2.32 -9.67
CA SER A 15 12.84 3.05 -10.41
C SER A 15 12.50 4.51 -10.68
N ASP A 16 11.24 4.78 -11.01
CA ASP A 16 10.74 6.08 -11.43
C ASP A 16 9.22 6.15 -11.22
N LYS A 17 8.62 7.31 -11.54
CA LYS A 17 7.16 7.52 -11.56
C LYS A 17 6.41 7.11 -10.28
N ASN A 18 7.04 7.31 -9.12
CA ASN A 18 6.45 7.04 -7.81
C ASN A 18 5.02 7.59 -7.68
N LYS A 19 4.77 8.81 -8.17
CA LYS A 19 3.44 9.41 -8.13
C LYS A 19 2.41 8.63 -8.95
N GLU A 20 2.72 8.27 -10.20
CA GLU A 20 1.80 7.53 -11.08
C GLU A 20 1.49 6.13 -10.52
N VAL A 21 2.51 5.48 -9.97
CA VAL A 21 2.39 4.19 -9.29
C VAL A 21 1.46 4.30 -8.07
N LYS A 22 1.66 5.33 -7.24
CA LYS A 22 0.81 5.61 -6.08
C LYS A 22 -0.63 5.87 -6.50
N ASP A 23 -0.84 6.72 -7.50
CA ASP A 23 -2.16 7.08 -8.01
C ASP A 23 -2.90 5.84 -8.57
N ALA A 24 -2.19 4.96 -9.28
CA ALA A 24 -2.75 3.70 -9.79
C ALA A 24 -3.14 2.74 -8.66
N LEU A 25 -2.36 2.64 -7.59
CA LEU A 25 -2.73 1.86 -6.41
C LEU A 25 -3.93 2.47 -5.68
N ILE A 26 -4.01 3.80 -5.57
CA ILE A 26 -5.18 4.49 -4.99
C ILE A 26 -6.44 4.18 -5.82
N ALA A 27 -6.33 4.14 -7.15
CA ALA A 27 -7.42 3.75 -8.04
C ALA A 27 -7.88 2.29 -7.83
N LEU A 28 -7.00 1.41 -7.34
CA LEU A 28 -7.33 0.04 -6.91
C LEU A 28 -7.91 -0.05 -5.50
N GLY A 29 -8.18 1.09 -4.85
CA GLY A 29 -8.81 1.19 -3.53
C GLY A 29 -7.83 1.26 -2.36
N TYR A 30 -6.52 1.30 -2.61
CA TYR A 30 -5.54 1.54 -1.56
C TYR A 30 -5.66 2.95 -1.01
N LYS A 31 -5.22 3.14 0.23
CA LYS A 31 -5.33 4.40 0.96
C LYS A 31 -3.95 4.87 1.40
N GLU A 32 -3.71 6.16 1.20
CA GLU A 32 -2.47 6.84 1.60
C GLU A 32 -2.56 7.50 2.98
N SER A 33 -3.73 7.48 3.59
CA SER A 33 -3.96 8.05 4.91
C SER A 33 -4.79 7.11 5.78
N TRP A 34 -4.53 7.14 7.07
CA TRP A 34 -5.29 6.42 8.08
C TRP A 34 -6.03 7.40 8.98
N LYS A 35 -7.30 7.10 9.28
CA LYS A 35 -8.07 7.81 10.30
C LYS A 35 -8.46 6.80 11.37
N ASN A 36 -7.96 7.00 12.59
CA ASN A 36 -8.30 6.10 13.69
C ASN A 36 -9.73 6.37 14.16
N ALA A 37 -10.51 5.32 14.40
CA ALA A 37 -11.85 5.46 14.95
C ALA A 37 -11.76 6.06 16.36
N GLY A 38 -12.35 7.24 16.57
CA GLY A 38 -12.26 7.99 17.82
C GLY A 38 -11.18 9.09 17.86
N ASN A 39 -10.45 9.32 16.75
CA ASN A 39 -9.55 10.45 16.60
C ASN A 39 -9.87 11.21 15.30
N GLU A 40 -9.95 12.54 15.38
CA GLU A 40 -10.22 13.38 14.21
C GLU A 40 -8.99 13.56 13.31
N LYS A 41 -7.79 13.24 13.81
CA LYS A 41 -6.54 13.35 13.05
C LYS A 41 -6.48 12.34 11.90
N ILE A 42 -6.08 12.86 10.74
CA ILE A 42 -5.75 12.08 9.55
C ILE A 42 -4.23 11.92 9.52
N TYR A 43 -3.76 10.68 9.49
CA TYR A 43 -2.33 10.36 9.43
C TYR A 43 -1.96 10.01 8.00
N HIS A 44 -1.06 10.79 7.40
CA HIS A 44 -0.57 10.52 6.06
C HIS A 44 0.60 9.53 6.13
N LEU A 45 0.49 8.45 5.36
CA LEU A 45 1.57 7.48 5.23
C LEU A 45 2.71 8.04 4.37
N PRO A 46 3.93 7.50 4.49
CA PRO A 46 5.01 7.79 3.56
C PRO A 46 4.58 7.59 2.11
N ASN A 47 5.20 8.33 1.19
CA ASN A 47 4.80 8.31 -0.23
C ASN A 47 4.87 6.93 -0.88
N THR A 48 5.71 6.04 -0.37
CA THR A 48 5.94 4.68 -0.83
C THR A 48 5.15 3.63 -0.06
N THR A 49 4.25 4.04 0.84
CA THR A 49 3.51 3.15 1.72
C THR A 49 2.00 3.40 1.61
N LEU A 50 1.23 2.34 1.41
CA LEU A 50 -0.24 2.40 1.31
C LEU A 50 -0.86 1.22 2.07
N TRP A 51 -2.14 1.32 2.39
CA TRP A 51 -2.88 0.24 3.06
C TRP A 51 -4.20 -0.11 2.36
N HIS A 52 -4.72 -1.30 2.63
CA HIS A 52 -6.01 -1.77 2.11
C HIS A 52 -6.74 -2.63 3.16
N GLN A 53 -8.07 -2.49 3.29
CA GLN A 53 -8.84 -3.13 4.38
C GLN A 53 -9.20 -4.60 4.15
N SER A 54 -9.33 -5.01 2.89
CA SER A 54 -9.94 -6.29 2.51
C SER A 54 -9.15 -7.06 1.45
N LYS A 55 -7.82 -6.97 1.46
CA LYS A 55 -6.94 -7.76 0.57
C LYS A 55 -6.06 -8.72 1.38
N SER A 56 -5.55 -9.76 0.74
CA SER A 56 -4.48 -10.56 1.33
C SER A 56 -3.13 -9.93 1.00
N SER A 57 -2.11 -10.19 1.82
CA SER A 57 -0.78 -9.61 1.56
C SER A 57 -0.21 -10.08 0.22
N LYS A 58 -0.47 -11.34 -0.16
CA LYS A 58 -0.14 -11.87 -1.48
C LYS A 58 -0.82 -11.09 -2.60
N GLN A 59 -2.11 -10.79 -2.48
CA GLN A 59 -2.82 -9.98 -3.48
C GLN A 59 -2.21 -8.59 -3.59
N GLY A 60 -1.76 -8.00 -2.47
CA GLY A 60 -1.07 -6.71 -2.50
C GLY A 60 0.19 -6.68 -3.36
N LEU A 61 1.01 -7.74 -3.30
CA LEU A 61 2.18 -7.85 -4.17
C LEU A 61 1.80 -8.06 -5.64
N VAL A 62 0.74 -8.84 -5.92
CA VAL A 62 0.25 -9.05 -7.29
C VAL A 62 -0.24 -7.73 -7.89
N ASP A 63 -1.00 -6.94 -7.13
CA ASP A 63 -1.48 -5.62 -7.57
C ASP A 63 -0.29 -4.69 -7.86
N MET A 64 0.71 -4.66 -6.98
CA MET A 64 1.94 -3.86 -7.12
C MET A 64 2.70 -4.22 -8.42
N GLN A 65 2.92 -5.51 -8.66
CA GLN A 65 3.58 -6.00 -9.87
C GLN A 65 2.80 -5.64 -11.13
N SER A 66 1.48 -5.76 -11.07
CA SER A 66 0.58 -5.46 -12.20
C SER A 66 0.61 -3.96 -12.54
N VAL A 67 0.55 -3.09 -11.53
CA VAL A 67 0.67 -1.64 -11.70
C VAL A 67 2.00 -1.25 -12.33
N CYS A 68 3.12 -1.74 -11.79
CA CYS A 68 4.44 -1.46 -12.33
C CYS A 68 4.59 -1.94 -13.78
N THR A 69 4.10 -3.14 -14.09
CA THR A 69 4.13 -3.70 -15.45
C THR A 69 3.35 -2.81 -16.43
N ASN A 70 2.15 -2.37 -16.04
CA ASN A 70 1.31 -1.52 -16.90
C ASN A 70 1.92 -0.15 -17.16
N LEU A 71 2.59 0.43 -16.15
CA LEU A 71 3.24 1.73 -16.25
C LEU A 71 4.65 1.67 -16.86
N LYS A 72 5.14 0.45 -17.16
CA LYS A 72 6.50 0.17 -17.62
C LYS A 72 7.57 0.70 -16.66
N VAL A 73 7.32 0.54 -15.36
CA VAL A 73 8.19 0.95 -14.25
C VAL A 73 8.81 -0.29 -13.64
N LYS A 74 10.09 -0.23 -13.26
CA LYS A 74 10.75 -1.35 -12.58
C LYS A 74 10.40 -1.32 -11.09
N LEU A 75 9.84 -2.42 -10.61
CA LEU A 75 9.66 -2.66 -9.18
C LEU A 75 10.98 -3.16 -8.58
N GLU A 76 11.68 -2.31 -7.81
CA GLU A 76 12.96 -2.65 -7.21
C GLU A 76 12.77 -3.57 -6.00
N LYS A 77 11.85 -3.18 -5.11
CA LYS A 77 11.55 -3.90 -3.87
C LYS A 77 10.08 -3.70 -3.52
N ALA A 78 9.46 -4.70 -2.91
CA ALA A 78 8.14 -4.55 -2.33
C ALA A 78 7.96 -5.52 -1.16
N ILE A 79 7.27 -5.05 -0.13
CA ILE A 79 6.77 -5.86 0.96
C ILE A 79 5.26 -5.64 1.10
N SER A 80 4.58 -6.68 1.53
CA SER A 80 3.17 -6.63 1.87
C SER A 80 2.95 -7.46 3.13
N VAL A 81 2.37 -6.86 4.14
CA VAL A 81 2.15 -7.49 5.45
C VAL A 81 0.68 -7.36 5.84
N LYS A 82 0.18 -8.37 6.55
CA LYS A 82 -1.09 -8.21 7.28
C LYS A 82 -0.78 -7.39 8.52
N ALA A 83 -1.40 -6.23 8.65
CA ALA A 83 -1.19 -5.35 9.79
C ALA A 83 -2.30 -5.59 10.82
N THR A 84 -1.89 -5.86 12.06
CA THR A 84 -2.76 -6.01 13.23
C THR A 84 -2.74 -4.77 14.11
N GLU A 85 -1.74 -3.91 13.94
CA GLU A 85 -1.57 -2.66 14.67
C GLU A 85 -0.98 -1.58 13.77
N PHE A 86 -1.32 -0.32 14.06
CA PHE A 86 -0.74 0.86 13.44
C PHE A 86 -0.25 1.78 14.54
N VAL A 87 1.05 2.02 14.58
CA VAL A 87 1.68 3.03 15.43
C VAL A 87 2.23 4.10 14.52
N TRP A 88 2.06 5.37 14.91
CA TRP A 88 2.51 6.51 14.13
C TRP A 88 3.31 7.46 15.02
N PHE A 89 4.21 8.20 14.39
CA PHE A 89 4.94 9.32 14.98
C PHE A 89 4.62 10.58 14.16
N ASN A 90 4.50 11.71 14.83
CA ASN A 90 4.21 13.00 14.23
C ASN A 90 5.33 13.99 14.52
#